data_AF-A0A924J5Y4-F1
#
_entry.id   AF-A0A924J5Y4-F1
#
_cell.length_a   1.000
_cell.length_b   1.000
_cell.length_c   1.000
_cell.angle_alpha   90.00
_cell.angle_beta   90.00
_cell.angle_gamma   90.00
#
_symmetry.space_group_name_H-M   'P 1'
#
loop_
_entity.id
_entity.type
_entity.pdbx_description
1 polymer ?
#
loop_
_entity_poly.entity_id
_entity_poly.type
_entity_poly.pdbx_seq_one_letter_code
_entity_poly.pdbx_strand_id
1 'polypeptide(L)'
;MIKSPNKIIKTSVLLCCIALVFSCKSGSSKNYGSAVADSIANVDSVKPEAGQNPTPGTDSIFNTNSVPVSEKDLGTFPYLKLPESYTFNYEKETSLSSIKDIDKEYFAVYGKLIPKEGKTFKATLEKNRADGKRFNSLELQRSIDKSIADLGGIKLKTVPITNKEWDRIGKKDLIEKKYGYSISLNSLDDIHTYFIRTKTEEVWIQVYLLNEESGNITVLVKEVGQ
;
A
#
# COMPACT_ATOMS: atom_id res chain seq x y z
N MET A 1 -6.35 -43.65 36.16
CA MET A 1 -6.80 -42.86 37.33
C MET A 1 -5.58 -42.42 38.13
N ILE A 2 -5.03 -41.23 37.86
CA ILE A 2 -4.04 -40.57 38.72
C ILE A 2 -4.36 -39.07 38.72
N LYS A 3 -4.45 -38.50 39.93
CA LYS A 3 -5.02 -37.20 40.29
C LYS A 3 -4.17 -36.01 39.82
N SER A 4 -4.86 -34.97 39.35
CA SER A 4 -4.33 -33.60 39.24
C SER A 4 -4.41 -32.87 40.59
N PRO A 5 -3.44 -32.02 40.96
CA PRO A 5 -3.61 -31.07 42.05
C PRO A 5 -3.89 -29.65 41.53
N ASN A 6 -5.03 -29.10 41.98
CA ASN A 6 -5.35 -27.68 41.97
C ASN A 6 -4.36 -26.89 42.85
N LYS A 7 -3.92 -25.71 42.39
CA LYS A 7 -3.49 -24.63 43.29
C LYS A 7 -4.15 -23.30 42.90
N ILE A 8 -5.08 -22.91 43.76
CA ILE A 8 -5.66 -21.58 43.89
C ILE A 8 -4.68 -20.76 44.72
N ILE A 9 -4.25 -19.59 44.23
CA ILE A 9 -3.63 -18.57 45.08
C ILE A 9 -4.29 -17.22 44.75
N LYS A 10 -5.04 -16.71 45.74
CA LYS A 10 -5.58 -15.35 45.81
C LYS A 10 -4.58 -14.44 46.56
N THR A 11 -4.88 -13.13 46.59
CA THR A 11 -4.30 -12.03 47.42
C THR A 11 -2.99 -11.42 46.92
N SER A 12 -2.74 -10.10 46.99
CA SER A 12 -3.52 -8.91 47.38
C SER A 12 -2.81 -7.65 46.82
N VAL A 13 -3.58 -6.57 46.74
CA VAL A 13 -3.22 -5.18 46.39
C VAL A 13 -2.07 -4.62 47.25
N LEU A 14 -1.17 -3.81 46.65
CA LEU A 14 -0.45 -2.75 47.36
C LEU A 14 -0.36 -1.48 46.52
N LEU A 15 -0.99 -0.44 47.06
CA LEU A 15 -1.07 0.95 46.63
C LEU A 15 0.13 1.72 47.17
N CYS A 16 0.77 2.57 46.36
CA CYS A 16 1.58 3.67 46.89
C CYS A 16 1.54 4.89 45.96
N CYS A 17 0.86 5.94 46.43
CA CYS A 17 0.83 7.29 45.88
C CYS A 17 2.04 8.07 46.37
N ILE A 18 2.72 8.84 45.51
CA ILE A 18 3.37 10.11 45.91
C ILE A 18 3.18 11.12 44.77
N ALA A 19 2.50 12.22 45.11
CA ALA A 19 2.34 13.43 44.32
C ALA A 19 3.42 14.45 44.70
N LEU A 20 3.93 15.22 43.74
CA LEU A 20 4.52 16.54 43.99
C LEU A 20 4.13 17.53 42.90
N VAL A 21 3.75 18.71 43.40
CA VAL A 21 3.15 19.88 42.76
C VAL A 21 4.23 20.90 42.34
N PHE A 22 4.05 21.59 41.21
CA PHE A 22 4.55 22.95 40.95
C PHE A 22 3.64 23.58 39.88
N SER A 23 2.68 24.42 40.27
CA SER A 23 2.76 25.89 40.47
C SER A 23 2.32 26.67 39.21
N CYS A 24 1.14 27.29 39.30
CA CYS A 24 0.59 28.21 38.32
C CYS A 24 1.32 29.56 38.33
N LYS A 25 1.49 30.18 37.16
CA LYS A 25 1.44 31.64 37.07
C LYS A 25 0.60 32.05 35.86
N SER A 26 -0.53 32.68 36.19
CA SER A 26 -1.40 33.41 35.29
C SER A 26 -0.74 34.74 34.89
N GLY A 27 -0.90 35.10 33.61
CA GLY A 27 -0.54 36.40 33.07
C GLY A 27 -1.43 36.68 31.87
N SER A 28 -2.58 37.32 32.11
CA SER A 28 -3.41 37.90 31.07
C SER A 28 -2.89 39.30 30.73
N SER A 29 -2.63 39.58 29.45
CA SER A 29 -2.61 40.95 28.94
C SER A 29 -3.12 41.01 27.50
N LYS A 30 -4.35 41.51 27.41
CA LYS A 30 -5.08 42.23 26.36
C LYS A 30 -4.41 42.45 24.98
N ASN A 31 -5.18 42.05 23.98
CA ASN A 31 -5.47 42.68 22.67
C ASN A 31 -4.76 44.00 22.31
N TYR A 32 -4.16 44.00 21.11
CA TYR A 32 -4.36 45.08 20.14
C TYR A 32 -5.03 44.47 18.91
N GLY A 33 -6.24 44.94 18.61
CA GLY A 33 -6.86 44.72 17.31
C GLY A 33 -6.32 45.72 16.29
N SER A 34 -6.30 45.31 15.03
CA SER A 34 -6.75 46.17 13.94
C SER A 34 -7.31 45.30 12.83
N ALA A 35 -8.58 45.58 12.52
CA ALA A 35 -9.34 45.03 11.40
C ALA A 35 -8.90 45.68 10.09
N VAL A 36 -8.95 44.90 9.00
CA VAL A 36 -9.60 45.17 7.70
C VAL A 36 -9.37 43.92 6.82
N ALA A 37 -10.37 43.07 6.60
CA ALA A 37 -11.44 43.16 5.60
C ALA A 37 -10.99 42.77 4.17
N ASP A 38 -11.59 41.67 3.70
CA ASP A 38 -11.90 41.22 2.34
C ASP A 38 -10.87 41.30 1.20
N SER A 39 -10.58 40.12 0.62
CA SER A 39 -10.74 39.92 -0.82
C SER A 39 -10.82 38.43 -1.16
N ILE A 40 -11.98 38.02 -1.66
CA ILE A 40 -12.15 36.82 -2.50
C ILE A 40 -11.61 37.20 -3.89
N ALA A 41 -10.56 36.52 -4.35
CA ALA A 41 -10.27 36.37 -5.77
C ALA A 41 -9.58 35.02 -6.02
N ASN A 42 -10.06 34.40 -7.08
CA ASN A 42 -9.88 33.02 -7.48
C ASN A 42 -8.63 32.84 -8.36
N VAL A 43 -8.11 31.61 -8.38
CA VAL A 43 -7.18 30.99 -9.35
C VAL A 43 -5.80 31.65 -9.50
N ASP A 44 -4.78 30.98 -8.95
CA ASP A 44 -3.74 30.50 -9.84
C ASP A 44 -3.41 29.04 -9.54
N SER A 45 -3.68 28.21 -10.55
CA SER A 45 -3.45 26.78 -10.54
C SER A 45 -1.95 26.53 -10.56
N VAL A 46 -1.36 26.34 -9.38
CA VAL A 46 -0.02 25.76 -9.29
C VAL A 46 -0.14 24.30 -9.73
N LYS A 47 0.25 24.06 -10.99
CA LYS A 47 0.55 22.73 -11.53
C LYS A 47 1.47 22.00 -10.54
N PRO A 48 1.07 20.86 -9.95
CA PRO A 48 1.99 20.08 -9.15
C PRO A 48 3.12 19.58 -10.03
N GLU A 49 4.35 19.91 -9.64
CA GLU A 49 5.55 19.32 -10.20
C GLU A 49 5.52 17.80 -9.90
N ALA A 50 5.74 16.99 -10.92
CA ALA A 50 5.73 15.53 -10.78
C ALA A 50 6.79 15.11 -9.75
N GLY A 51 6.35 14.55 -8.62
CA GLY A 51 7.24 13.85 -7.69
C GLY A 51 7.19 14.25 -6.21
N GLN A 52 6.35 15.20 -5.77
CA GLN A 52 6.25 15.48 -4.33
C GLN A 52 5.18 14.64 -3.66
N ASN A 53 5.63 13.56 -2.98
CA ASN A 53 4.83 12.75 -2.08
C ASN A 53 4.34 13.58 -0.88
N PRO A 54 3.10 13.38 -0.40
CA PRO A 54 2.60 14.07 0.79
C PRO A 54 3.35 13.66 2.07
N THR A 55 3.49 14.61 2.99
CA THR A 55 4.12 14.44 4.30
C THR A 55 3.34 13.43 5.18
N PRO A 56 3.99 12.44 5.81
CA PRO A 56 3.30 11.49 6.69
C PRO A 56 2.78 12.18 7.97
N GLY A 57 1.50 11.97 8.33
CA GLY A 57 0.96 12.39 9.64
C GLY A 57 -0.42 13.05 9.64
N THR A 58 -0.94 13.43 8.48
CA THR A 58 -2.39 13.68 8.31
C THR A 58 -3.05 12.40 7.81
N ASP A 59 -4.36 12.22 7.99
CA ASP A 59 -5.15 11.12 7.40
C ASP A 59 -5.14 11.21 5.86
N SER A 60 -3.97 11.01 5.28
CA SER A 60 -3.61 11.20 3.89
C SER A 60 -4.07 9.97 3.12
N ILE A 61 -5.37 9.94 2.83
CA ILE A 61 -5.86 9.16 1.70
C ILE A 61 -5.13 9.71 0.48
N PHE A 62 -4.32 8.87 -0.17
CA PHE A 62 -3.65 9.22 -1.41
C PHE A 62 -4.66 9.77 -2.41
N ASN A 63 -4.44 11.02 -2.85
CA ASN A 63 -5.27 11.66 -3.85
C ASN A 63 -4.83 11.22 -5.25
N THR A 64 -5.58 10.31 -5.87
CA THR A 64 -5.28 9.81 -7.22
C THR A 64 -5.28 10.93 -8.27
N ASN A 65 -6.02 12.02 -8.04
CA ASN A 65 -6.07 13.16 -8.95
C ASN A 65 -4.77 13.97 -9.01
N SER A 66 -3.87 13.79 -8.03
CA SER A 66 -2.55 14.43 -8.02
C SER A 66 -1.57 13.79 -9.00
N VAL A 67 -1.85 12.57 -9.46
CA VAL A 67 -1.02 11.89 -10.47
C VAL A 67 -1.39 12.38 -11.86
N PRO A 68 -0.41 12.83 -12.66
CA PRO A 68 -0.64 13.20 -14.04
C PRO A 68 -1.27 12.06 -14.85
N VAL A 69 -2.13 12.42 -15.79
CA VAL A 69 -2.69 11.46 -16.74
C VAL A 69 -1.59 11.05 -17.73
N SER A 70 -1.29 9.76 -17.78
CA SER A 70 -0.43 9.15 -18.78
C SER A 70 -1.15 9.06 -20.12
N GLU A 71 -0.44 9.45 -21.18
CA GLU A 71 -0.87 9.27 -22.58
C GLU A 71 -0.18 8.08 -23.25
N LYS A 72 0.56 7.27 -22.47
CA LYS A 72 1.23 6.07 -22.97
C LYS A 72 0.19 4.98 -23.27
N ASP A 73 0.44 4.21 -24.32
CA ASP A 73 -0.28 2.97 -24.55
C ASP A 73 0.14 1.94 -23.49
N LEU A 74 -0.83 1.48 -22.68
CA LEU A 74 -0.58 0.47 -21.64
C LEU A 74 -0.43 -0.93 -22.23
N GLY A 75 -0.84 -1.14 -23.48
CA GLY A 75 -0.87 -2.44 -24.14
C GLY A 75 -1.95 -3.35 -23.57
N THR A 76 -1.67 -4.65 -23.49
CA THR A 76 -2.64 -5.64 -23.04
C THR A 76 -2.56 -5.85 -21.54
N PHE A 77 -3.72 -5.84 -20.87
CA PHE A 77 -3.84 -6.19 -19.45
C PHE A 77 -3.18 -7.56 -19.18
N PRO A 78 -2.30 -7.69 -18.17
CA PRO A 78 -2.10 -6.83 -16.99
C PRO A 78 -1.08 -5.69 -17.16
N TYR A 79 -0.76 -5.31 -18.39
CA TYR A 79 0.13 -4.21 -18.79
C TYR A 79 1.61 -4.39 -18.40
N LEU A 80 1.95 -5.51 -17.77
CA LEU A 80 3.29 -5.81 -17.30
C LEU A 80 3.91 -6.94 -18.11
N LYS A 81 5.18 -6.74 -18.48
CA LYS A 81 6.05 -7.77 -19.02
C LYS A 81 7.16 -8.04 -18.02
N LEU A 82 7.34 -9.30 -17.66
CA LEU A 82 8.46 -9.74 -16.83
C LEU A 82 9.71 -9.89 -17.69
N PRO A 83 10.92 -9.80 -17.09
CA PRO A 83 12.13 -10.26 -17.76
C PRO A 83 11.97 -11.72 -18.20
N GLU A 84 12.62 -12.11 -19.30
CA GLU A 84 12.48 -13.44 -19.92
C GLU A 84 12.72 -14.60 -18.93
N SER A 85 13.55 -14.36 -17.92
CA SER A 85 13.95 -15.35 -16.94
C SER A 85 12.96 -15.51 -15.77
N TYR A 86 11.87 -14.74 -15.76
CA TYR A 86 10.80 -14.77 -14.76
C TYR A 86 9.45 -15.12 -15.39
N THR A 87 8.53 -15.62 -14.57
CA THR A 87 7.22 -16.13 -14.97
C THR A 87 6.11 -15.72 -14.01
N PHE A 88 4.87 -15.75 -14.50
CA PHE A 88 3.66 -15.67 -13.68
C PHE A 88 3.15 -17.09 -13.43
N ASN A 89 3.03 -17.51 -12.17
CA ASN A 89 2.54 -18.85 -11.80
C ASN A 89 3.26 -20.00 -12.55
N TYR A 90 4.57 -19.88 -12.77
CA TYR A 90 5.40 -20.79 -13.58
C TYR A 90 5.12 -20.80 -15.10
N GLU A 91 4.23 -19.93 -15.59
CA GLU A 91 3.91 -19.74 -17.01
C GLU A 91 4.57 -18.47 -17.56
N LYS A 92 5.06 -18.51 -18.81
CA LYS A 92 5.62 -17.31 -19.47
C LYS A 92 4.56 -16.27 -19.79
N GLU A 93 3.38 -16.75 -20.21
CA GLU A 93 2.27 -15.90 -20.62
C GLU A 93 1.26 -15.72 -19.49
N THR A 94 0.45 -14.68 -19.58
CA THR A 94 -0.64 -14.45 -18.63
C THR A 94 -1.76 -15.48 -18.84
N SER A 95 -2.16 -16.16 -17.76
CA SER A 95 -3.30 -17.06 -17.75
C SER A 95 -4.62 -16.33 -17.46
N LEU A 96 -5.68 -16.59 -18.23
CA LEU A 96 -7.01 -16.06 -17.98
C LEU A 96 -7.57 -16.46 -16.61
N SER A 97 -7.14 -17.60 -16.06
CA SER A 97 -7.53 -18.06 -14.73
C SER A 97 -7.04 -17.14 -13.59
N SER A 98 -6.02 -16.33 -13.87
CA SER A 98 -5.47 -15.34 -12.94
C SER A 98 -6.20 -14.00 -13.00
N ILE A 99 -7.18 -13.85 -13.91
CA ILE A 99 -7.95 -12.63 -14.14
C ILE A 99 -9.37 -12.81 -13.60
N LYS A 100 -9.88 -11.75 -12.96
CA LYS A 100 -11.31 -11.62 -12.61
C LYS A 100 -11.81 -10.25 -13.03
N ASP A 101 -12.95 -10.21 -13.71
CA ASP A 101 -13.54 -8.96 -14.18
C ASP A 101 -14.02 -8.05 -13.05
N ILE A 102 -14.46 -8.63 -11.93
CA ILE A 102 -14.87 -7.92 -10.73
C ILE A 102 -14.27 -8.62 -9.53
N ASP A 103 -13.38 -7.93 -8.82
CA ASP A 103 -12.82 -8.39 -7.55
C ASP A 103 -12.53 -7.18 -6.63
N LYS A 104 -12.14 -7.48 -5.40
CA LYS A 104 -11.66 -6.50 -4.41
C LYS A 104 -10.24 -6.81 -4.00
N GLU A 105 -9.42 -5.79 -3.77
CA GLU A 105 -8.06 -5.92 -3.24
C GLU A 105 -7.72 -4.78 -2.29
N TYR A 106 -6.94 -5.10 -1.27
CA TYR A 106 -6.36 -4.11 -0.35
C TYR A 106 -4.97 -3.71 -0.85
N PHE A 107 -4.76 -2.40 -0.94
CA PHE A 107 -3.49 -1.81 -1.34
C PHE A 107 -2.84 -1.09 -0.16
N ALA A 108 -1.54 -1.28 0.01
CA ALA A 108 -0.69 -0.62 0.98
C ALA A 108 -0.34 0.78 0.48
N VAL A 109 -0.90 1.78 1.13
CA VAL A 109 -0.71 3.20 0.81
C VAL A 109 -0.34 3.92 2.08
N TYR A 110 0.92 4.36 2.16
CA TYR A 110 1.45 5.10 3.31
C TYR A 110 1.18 4.43 4.67
N GLY A 111 1.33 3.10 4.72
CA GLY A 111 1.15 2.30 5.94
C GLY A 111 -0.30 1.95 6.25
N LYS A 112 -1.25 2.29 5.37
CA LYS A 112 -2.67 1.95 5.45
C LYS A 112 -3.07 0.95 4.38
N LEU A 113 -4.03 0.08 4.70
CA LEU A 113 -4.65 -0.85 3.78
C LEU A 113 -5.98 -0.28 3.28
N ILE A 114 -5.98 0.16 2.03
CA ILE A 114 -7.17 0.75 1.38
C ILE A 114 -7.80 -0.26 0.41
N PRO A 115 -9.11 -0.51 0.48
CA PRO A 115 -9.77 -1.39 -0.47
C PRO A 115 -9.98 -0.68 -1.82
N LYS A 116 -9.83 -1.44 -2.90
CA LYS A 116 -10.19 -1.05 -4.26
C LYS A 116 -10.97 -2.19 -4.91
N GLU A 117 -11.90 -1.83 -5.77
CA GLU A 117 -12.72 -2.77 -6.54
C GLU A 117 -12.51 -2.52 -8.03
N GLY A 118 -12.48 -3.59 -8.81
CA GLY A 118 -12.24 -3.52 -10.25
C GLY A 118 -11.83 -4.86 -10.84
N LYS A 119 -11.36 -4.81 -12.09
CA LYS A 119 -10.78 -5.97 -12.78
C LYS A 119 -9.41 -6.26 -12.19
N THR A 120 -9.14 -7.51 -11.82
CA THR A 120 -7.87 -7.88 -11.19
C THR A 120 -7.12 -8.94 -11.97
N PHE A 121 -5.80 -8.88 -11.89
CA PHE A 121 -4.85 -9.94 -12.21
C PHE A 121 -4.00 -10.22 -10.98
N LYS A 122 -3.87 -11.49 -10.60
CA LYS A 122 -3.14 -11.93 -9.41
C LYS A 122 -2.24 -13.09 -9.77
N ALA A 123 -0.94 -12.98 -9.49
CA ALA A 123 0.01 -14.05 -9.80
C ALA A 123 1.17 -14.11 -8.82
N THR A 124 1.68 -15.33 -8.61
CA THR A 124 2.99 -15.55 -8.03
C THR A 124 4.05 -15.25 -9.08
N LEU A 125 5.05 -14.47 -8.71
CA LEU A 125 6.24 -14.18 -9.50
C LEU A 125 7.28 -15.24 -9.22
N GLU A 126 7.73 -15.92 -10.26
CA GLU A 126 8.66 -17.04 -10.14
C GLU A 126 9.89 -16.82 -11.03
N LYS A 127 11.03 -17.37 -10.62
CA LYS A 127 12.22 -17.43 -11.46
C LYS A 127 12.16 -18.73 -12.26
N ASN A 128 12.34 -18.67 -13.57
CA ASN A 128 12.65 -19.87 -14.33
C ASN A 128 14.05 -20.34 -13.93
N ARG A 129 14.11 -21.50 -13.26
CA ARG A 129 15.33 -22.09 -12.70
C ARG A 129 16.05 -23.04 -13.67
N ALA A 130 15.65 -23.08 -14.94
CA ALA A 130 16.33 -23.89 -15.95
C ALA A 130 17.81 -23.49 -16.14
N ASP A 131 18.16 -22.24 -15.80
CA ASP A 131 19.52 -21.71 -15.82
C ASP A 131 20.30 -21.95 -14.50
N GLY A 132 19.69 -22.62 -13.51
CA GLY A 132 20.27 -22.85 -12.19
C GLY A 132 20.35 -21.62 -11.28
N LYS A 133 19.85 -20.46 -11.73
CA LYS A 133 19.90 -19.22 -10.94
C LYS A 133 18.70 -19.12 -10.00
N ARG A 134 18.94 -18.52 -8.84
CA ARG A 134 17.89 -18.24 -7.85
C ARG A 134 17.12 -16.97 -8.20
N PHE A 135 15.94 -16.83 -7.60
CA PHE A 135 15.15 -15.62 -7.64
C PHE A 135 15.95 -14.45 -7.06
N ASN A 136 16.11 -13.37 -7.83
CA ASN A 136 16.75 -12.15 -7.37
C ASN A 136 15.68 -11.06 -7.23
N SER A 137 15.35 -10.69 -6.00
CA SER A 137 14.30 -9.69 -5.76
C SER A 137 14.70 -8.32 -6.30
N LEU A 138 15.97 -7.92 -6.13
CA LEU A 138 16.46 -6.61 -6.59
C LEU A 138 16.42 -6.46 -8.11
N GLU A 139 16.81 -7.50 -8.85
CA GLU A 139 16.75 -7.52 -10.31
C GLU A 139 15.31 -7.34 -10.79
N LEU A 140 14.40 -8.16 -10.27
CA LEU A 140 13.00 -8.11 -10.67
C LEU A 140 12.35 -6.79 -10.26
N GLN A 141 12.65 -6.30 -9.07
CA GLN A 141 12.14 -5.03 -8.55
C GLN A 141 12.52 -3.87 -9.47
N ARG A 142 13.77 -3.81 -9.92
CA ARG A 142 14.24 -2.78 -10.87
C ARG A 142 13.54 -2.90 -12.22
N SER A 143 13.31 -4.11 -12.70
CA SER A 143 12.56 -4.33 -13.94
C SER A 143 11.11 -3.85 -13.81
N ILE A 144 10.43 -4.15 -12.70
CA ILE A 144 9.06 -3.72 -12.44
C ILE A 144 9.00 -2.18 -12.33
N ASP A 145 9.90 -1.58 -11.54
CA ASP A 145 10.00 -0.12 -11.38
C ASP A 145 10.15 0.57 -12.75
N LYS A 146 11.06 0.06 -13.59
CA LYS A 146 11.28 0.59 -14.93
C LYS A 146 10.06 0.42 -15.83
N SER A 147 9.49 -0.79 -15.92
CA SER A 147 8.33 -1.07 -16.77
C SER A 147 7.15 -0.15 -16.43
N ILE A 148 6.89 0.08 -15.14
CA ILE A 148 5.81 0.96 -14.70
C ILE A 148 6.11 2.43 -15.00
N ALA A 149 7.35 2.88 -14.80
CA ALA A 149 7.76 4.24 -15.14
C ALA A 149 7.63 4.51 -16.66
N ASP A 150 7.99 3.54 -17.51
CA ASP A 150 7.87 3.65 -18.97
C ASP A 150 6.39 3.80 -19.41
N LEU A 151 5.44 3.28 -18.63
CA LEU A 151 3.99 3.45 -18.81
C LEU A 151 3.44 4.77 -18.23
N GLY A 152 4.30 5.63 -17.69
CA GLY A 152 3.91 6.89 -17.03
C GLY A 152 3.33 6.70 -15.63
N GLY A 153 3.59 5.56 -14.99
CA GLY A 153 3.22 5.31 -13.60
C GLY A 153 4.19 5.92 -12.61
N ILE A 154 3.74 5.99 -11.35
CA ILE A 154 4.56 6.39 -10.21
C ILE A 154 4.64 5.27 -9.18
N LYS A 155 5.79 5.19 -8.49
CA LYS A 155 5.94 4.38 -7.27
C LYS A 155 5.55 5.24 -6.07
N LEU A 156 4.63 4.75 -5.25
CA LEU A 156 4.27 5.40 -3.99
C LEU A 156 5.37 5.16 -2.96
N LYS A 157 5.54 6.09 -2.03
CA LYS A 157 6.45 5.89 -0.89
C LYS A 157 6.04 4.65 -0.09
N THR A 158 6.94 3.68 0.00
CA THR A 158 6.77 2.52 0.89
C THR A 158 6.86 2.98 2.35
N VAL A 159 5.83 2.63 3.12
CA VAL A 159 5.77 2.82 4.57
C VAL A 159 5.27 1.52 5.16
N PRO A 160 5.97 0.94 6.15
CA PRO A 160 5.57 -0.33 6.75
C PRO A 160 4.13 -0.32 7.27
N ILE A 161 3.41 -1.41 7.02
CA ILE A 161 2.08 -1.66 7.57
C ILE A 161 2.26 -2.13 9.02
N THR A 162 1.56 -1.50 9.95
CA THR A 162 1.58 -1.94 11.35
C THR A 162 0.75 -3.20 11.55
N ASN A 163 1.11 -4.04 12.54
CA ASN A 163 0.26 -5.17 12.95
C ASN A 163 -1.18 -4.73 13.32
N LYS A 164 -1.33 -3.54 13.93
CA LYS A 164 -2.65 -2.96 14.23
C LYS A 164 -3.48 -2.73 12.96
N GLU A 165 -2.85 -2.28 11.88
CA GLU A 165 -3.53 -2.06 10.59
C GLU A 165 -3.88 -3.38 9.91
N TRP A 166 -2.97 -4.36 9.96
CA TRP A 166 -3.26 -5.73 9.51
C TRP A 166 -4.48 -6.30 10.25
N ASP A 167 -4.49 -6.20 11.58
CA ASP A 167 -5.58 -6.69 12.43
C ASP A 167 -6.90 -5.93 12.20
N ARG A 168 -6.83 -4.63 11.86
CA ARG A 168 -8.01 -3.81 11.51
C ARG A 168 -8.77 -4.38 10.32
N ILE A 169 -8.08 -4.88 9.30
CA ILE A 169 -8.73 -5.54 8.16
C ILE A 169 -9.06 -6.99 8.50
N GLY A 170 -8.13 -7.69 9.14
CA GLY A 170 -8.29 -9.06 9.62
C GLY A 170 -8.03 -10.13 8.56
N LYS A 171 -7.63 -11.31 9.06
CA LYS A 171 -7.25 -12.48 8.25
C LYS A 171 -8.36 -12.97 7.34
N LYS A 172 -9.63 -12.82 7.75
CA LYS A 172 -10.79 -13.22 6.94
C LYS A 172 -10.81 -12.51 5.59
N ASP A 173 -10.58 -11.21 5.57
CA ASP A 173 -10.62 -10.43 4.34
C ASP A 173 -9.31 -10.59 3.55
N LEU A 174 -8.16 -10.47 4.21
CA LEU A 174 -6.85 -10.52 3.53
C LEU A 174 -6.52 -11.92 3.00
N ILE A 175 -6.72 -12.97 3.81
CA ILE A 175 -6.25 -14.32 3.53
C ILE A 175 -7.38 -15.22 3.02
N GLU A 176 -8.45 -15.38 3.79
CA GLU A 176 -9.50 -16.37 3.46
C GLU A 176 -10.26 -15.97 2.17
N LYS A 177 -10.62 -14.70 2.04
CA LYS A 177 -11.23 -14.15 0.81
C LYS A 177 -10.23 -13.79 -0.27
N LYS A 178 -8.92 -13.84 0.02
CA LYS A 178 -7.83 -13.50 -0.89
C LYS A 178 -7.95 -12.06 -1.46
N TYR A 179 -8.30 -11.10 -0.61
CA TYR A 179 -8.31 -9.67 -0.94
C TYR A 179 -7.01 -8.96 -0.50
N GLY A 180 -5.99 -9.69 -0.08
CA GLY A 180 -4.65 -9.16 0.15
C GLY A 180 -3.60 -10.03 -0.53
N TYR A 181 -3.81 -10.38 -1.80
CA TYR A 181 -3.00 -11.41 -2.47
C TYR A 181 -1.50 -11.07 -2.53
N SER A 182 -1.17 -9.78 -2.61
CA SER A 182 0.18 -9.23 -2.56
C SER A 182 0.51 -8.60 -1.19
N ILE A 183 -0.07 -9.10 -0.11
CA ILE A 183 0.22 -8.69 1.27
C ILE A 183 0.42 -9.96 2.12
N SER A 184 1.61 -10.10 2.70
CA SER A 184 1.93 -11.18 3.62
C SER A 184 2.30 -10.61 4.99
N LEU A 185 2.04 -11.37 6.06
CA LEU A 185 2.54 -11.02 7.40
C LEU A 185 4.06 -10.88 7.43
N ASN A 186 4.77 -11.59 6.54
CA ASN A 186 6.22 -11.56 6.46
C ASN A 186 6.74 -10.45 5.54
N SER A 187 5.87 -9.65 4.91
CA SER A 187 6.26 -8.59 3.98
C SER A 187 5.71 -7.21 4.38
N LEU A 188 5.19 -7.04 5.59
CA LEU A 188 4.53 -5.79 6.00
C LEU A 188 5.44 -4.56 5.93
N ASP A 189 6.76 -4.74 5.95
CA ASP A 189 7.77 -3.69 5.83
C ASP A 189 8.30 -3.47 4.41
N ASP A 190 8.03 -4.38 3.47
CA ASP A 190 8.55 -4.35 2.09
C ASP A 190 7.47 -4.72 1.05
N ILE A 191 6.43 -3.87 1.00
CA ILE A 191 5.42 -3.88 -0.07
C ILE A 191 5.58 -2.61 -0.89
N HIS A 192 5.62 -2.79 -2.22
CA HIS A 192 5.70 -1.69 -3.16
C HIS A 192 4.38 -1.53 -3.90
N THR A 193 3.84 -0.32 -3.86
CA THR A 193 2.59 0.04 -4.53
C THR A 193 2.87 1.10 -5.58
N TYR A 194 2.26 0.94 -6.74
CA TYR A 194 2.34 1.84 -7.87
C TYR A 194 0.96 2.25 -8.33
N PHE A 195 0.94 3.37 -9.03
CA PHE A 195 -0.27 3.92 -9.60
C PHE A 195 0.00 4.46 -11.00
N ILE A 196 -0.85 4.10 -11.94
CA ILE A 196 -0.93 4.70 -13.27
C ILE A 196 -2.33 5.29 -13.43
N ARG A 197 -2.41 6.51 -13.91
CA ARG A 197 -3.67 7.16 -14.26
C ARG A 197 -3.71 7.40 -15.75
N THR A 198 -4.76 6.97 -16.43
CA THR A 198 -5.03 7.33 -17.83
C THR A 198 -6.30 8.17 -17.90
N LYS A 199 -6.74 8.50 -19.12
CA LYS A 199 -8.02 9.22 -19.33
C LYS A 199 -9.23 8.37 -18.95
N THR A 200 -9.10 7.04 -18.96
CA THR A 200 -10.21 6.10 -18.82
C THR A 200 -10.02 5.10 -17.68
N GLU A 201 -8.82 5.01 -17.08
CA GLU A 201 -8.49 3.97 -16.11
C GLU A 201 -7.60 4.50 -14.98
N GLU A 202 -7.84 3.98 -13.77
CA GLU A 202 -6.91 3.98 -12.65
C GLU A 202 -6.33 2.56 -12.51
N VAL A 203 -5.01 2.42 -12.66
CA VAL A 203 -4.31 1.14 -12.51
C VAL A 203 -3.52 1.14 -11.22
N TRP A 204 -3.85 0.21 -10.33
CA TRP A 204 -3.15 -0.07 -9.09
C TRP A 204 -2.30 -1.32 -9.25
N ILE A 205 -1.02 -1.24 -8.90
CA ILE A 205 -0.10 -2.37 -8.96
C ILE A 205 0.55 -2.52 -7.60
N GLN A 206 0.57 -3.72 -7.05
CA GLN A 206 1.22 -4.00 -5.76
C GLN A 206 2.04 -5.27 -5.85
N VAL A 207 3.25 -5.21 -5.32
CA VAL A 207 4.19 -6.34 -5.32
C VAL A 207 4.89 -6.44 -3.96
N TYR A 208 5.10 -7.66 -3.51
CA TYR A 208 6.14 -7.98 -2.53
C TYR A 208 7.02 -9.09 -3.09
N LEU A 209 8.31 -9.05 -2.75
CA LEU A 209 9.31 -9.98 -3.25
C LEU A 209 10.10 -10.56 -2.08
N LEU A 210 10.33 -11.87 -2.11
CA LEU A 210 11.18 -12.57 -1.16
C LEU A 210 12.43 -13.04 -1.91
N ASN A 211 13.58 -12.48 -1.56
CA ASN A 211 14.82 -12.81 -2.25
C ASN A 211 15.13 -14.31 -2.14
N GLU A 212 15.68 -14.89 -3.20
CA GLU A 212 15.96 -16.33 -3.31
C GLU A 212 14.75 -17.28 -3.27
N GLU A 213 13.53 -16.75 -3.16
CA GLU A 213 12.28 -17.50 -3.11
C GLU A 213 11.42 -17.19 -4.34
N SER A 214 10.44 -16.29 -4.18
CA SER A 214 9.41 -15.88 -5.14
C SER A 214 8.83 -14.51 -4.73
N GLY A 215 7.77 -14.05 -5.38
CA GLY A 215 6.99 -12.91 -4.93
C GLY A 215 5.54 -13.03 -5.34
N ASN A 216 4.70 -12.06 -4.98
CA ASN A 216 3.34 -11.97 -5.51
C ASN A 216 3.09 -10.58 -6.05
N ILE A 217 2.29 -10.53 -7.11
CA ILE A 217 1.82 -9.30 -7.72
C ILE A 217 0.30 -9.29 -7.82
N THR A 218 -0.26 -8.11 -7.60
CA THR A 218 -1.65 -7.77 -7.90
C THR A 218 -1.65 -6.59 -8.85
N VAL A 219 -2.41 -6.67 -9.93
CA VAL A 219 -2.80 -5.53 -10.77
C VAL A 219 -4.31 -5.38 -10.68
N LEU A 220 -4.80 -4.18 -10.37
CA LEU A 220 -6.23 -3.85 -10.37
C LEU A 220 -6.47 -2.66 -11.28
N VAL A 221 -7.43 -2.78 -12.19
CA VAL A 221 -7.90 -1.69 -13.04
C VAL A 221 -9.30 -1.30 -12.62
N LYS A 222 -9.47 0.00 -12.38
CA LYS A 222 -10.77 0.63 -12.18
C LYS A 222 -11.01 1.57 -13.37
N GLU A 223 -12.10 1.34 -14.08
CA GLU A 223 -12.54 2.28 -15.12
C GLU A 223 -13.01 3.59 -14.48
N VAL A 224 -12.57 4.71 -15.05
CA VAL A 224 -13.05 6.04 -14.73
C VAL A 224 -14.10 6.38 -15.78
N GLY A 225 -15.36 6.50 -15.36
CA GLY A 225 -16.46 6.86 -16.26
C GLY A 225 -16.14 8.13 -17.05
N GLN A 226 -16.48 8.12 -18.34
CA GLN A 226 -16.46 9.30 -19.21
C GLN A 226 -17.54 10.30 -18.81
#